data_AF-A0A2E9QKV8-F1
#
_entry.id   AF-A0A2E9QKV8-F1
#
_cell.length_a   1.000
_cell.length_b   1.000
_cell.length_c   1.000
_cell.angle_alpha   90.00
_cell.angle_beta   90.00
_cell.angle_gamma   90.00
#
_symmetry.space_group_name_H-M   'P 1'
#
loop_
_entity.id
_entity.type
_entity.pdbx_description
1 polymer ?
#
loop_
_entity_poly.entity_id
_entity_poly.type
_entity_poly.pdbx_seq_one_letter_code
_entity_poly.pdbx_strand_id
1 'polypeptide(L)'
;MSTPTQDPAHTNPSASNKKMLARWIASGILFFIVIFTLTWISIPQTPNPLANTLTHRMFFAALHIFSASLLLFLGFLAVGSTRWHLETADPTANPAISGEKASGMSIHNRVHGQFLSNTTEQFLMFATAALAASFFLSATGMKLLTVTTVVWIAGRFFFWGGYWYTAVKGLPTYPRAVGLATGLFCTIVMASIAAAGISLHFPLFEGLLQTTSATQTTCFGLLLAPTTGIQASNLIPLCFFSFLIMCMWGIAFFPKVSPPALAITIITTTGWGYLLLSGTIPLRF
;
A
#
# COMPACT_ATOMS: atom_id res chain seq x y z
N MET A 1 -4.76 63.67 -0.34
CA MET A 1 -4.15 62.71 -1.29
C MET A 1 -3.39 61.67 -0.47
N SER A 2 -4.08 60.62 -0.06
CA SER A 2 -3.48 59.44 0.57
C SER A 2 -3.15 58.44 -0.52
N THR A 3 -1.86 58.14 -0.70
CA THR A 3 -1.36 57.09 -1.58
C THR A 3 -1.94 55.73 -1.17
N PRO A 4 -2.47 54.92 -2.10
CA PRO A 4 -2.88 53.56 -1.80
C PRO A 4 -1.62 52.73 -1.52
N THR A 5 -1.54 52.18 -0.31
CA THR A 5 -0.59 51.15 0.07
C THR A 5 -0.78 49.94 -0.85
N GLN A 6 0.24 49.64 -1.67
CA GLN A 6 0.28 48.41 -2.47
C GLN A 6 0.27 47.20 -1.53
N ASP A 7 -0.76 46.36 -1.67
CA ASP A 7 -0.81 45.04 -1.06
C ASP A 7 0.39 44.20 -1.56
N PRO A 8 1.25 43.68 -0.67
CA PRO A 8 2.36 42.84 -1.07
C PRO A 8 1.80 41.55 -1.70
N ALA A 9 2.21 41.30 -2.94
CA ALA A 9 1.84 40.17 -3.76
C ALA A 9 1.66 38.87 -2.94
N HIS A 10 0.43 38.38 -2.86
CA HIS A 10 0.11 37.01 -2.49
C HIS A 10 0.75 36.05 -3.50
N THR A 11 2.05 35.76 -3.36
CA THR A 11 2.70 34.66 -4.07
C THR A 11 2.08 33.37 -3.57
N ASN A 12 1.17 32.84 -4.37
CA ASN A 12 0.31 31.69 -4.09
C ASN A 12 1.12 30.52 -3.45
N PRO A 13 1.10 30.34 -2.11
CA PRO A 13 1.98 29.39 -1.42
C PRO A 13 1.68 27.93 -1.80
N SER A 14 0.54 27.71 -2.48
CA SER A 14 0.09 26.41 -2.97
C SER A 14 0.95 25.83 -4.11
N ALA A 15 1.63 26.64 -4.92
CA ALA A 15 2.40 26.14 -6.07
C ALA A 15 3.79 25.62 -5.68
N SER A 16 4.50 26.34 -4.81
CA SER A 16 5.83 25.94 -4.30
C SER A 16 5.75 24.64 -3.49
N ASN A 17 4.72 24.51 -2.64
CA ASN A 17 4.47 23.32 -1.83
C ASN A 17 4.20 22.07 -2.67
N LYS A 18 3.50 22.19 -3.80
CA LYS A 18 3.27 21.06 -4.73
C LYS A 18 4.56 20.60 -5.40
N LYS A 19 5.40 21.53 -5.87
CA LYS A 19 6.71 21.20 -6.45
C LYS A 19 7.63 20.52 -5.43
N MET A 20 7.58 20.98 -4.17
CA MET A 20 8.32 20.32 -3.10
C MET A 20 7.81 18.91 -2.84
N LEU A 21 6.49 18.72 -2.69
CA LEU A 21 5.89 17.39 -2.52
C LEU A 21 6.29 16.42 -3.64
N ALA A 22 6.18 16.86 -4.90
CA ALA A 22 6.53 16.03 -6.05
C ALA A 22 8.00 15.57 -6.01
N ARG A 23 8.92 16.45 -5.61
CA ARG A 23 10.34 16.08 -5.44
C ARG A 23 10.52 14.97 -4.41
N TRP A 24 9.86 15.07 -3.26
CA TRP A 24 9.96 14.05 -2.21
C TRP A 24 9.31 12.72 -2.60
N ILE A 25 8.21 12.74 -3.36
CA ILE A 25 7.62 11.53 -3.94
C ILE A 25 8.60 10.89 -4.93
N ALA A 26 9.19 11.68 -5.83
CA ALA A 26 10.19 11.20 -6.78
C ALA A 26 11.43 10.62 -6.07
N SER A 27 11.90 11.27 -5.00
CA SER A 27 12.96 10.74 -4.13
C SER A 27 12.55 9.43 -3.47
N GLY A 28 11.29 9.28 -3.07
CA GLY A 28 10.74 8.02 -2.56
C GLY A 28 10.78 6.88 -3.57
N ILE A 29 10.41 7.16 -4.82
CA ILE A 29 10.48 6.17 -5.92
C ILE A 29 11.92 5.77 -6.18
N LEU A 30 12.84 6.75 -6.31
CA LEU A 30 14.25 6.47 -6.52
C LEU A 30 14.85 5.65 -5.36
N PHE A 31 14.51 6.03 -4.13
CA PHE A 31 14.94 5.31 -2.93
C PHE A 31 14.44 3.86 -2.93
N PHE A 32 13.17 3.63 -3.26
CA PHE A 32 12.61 2.29 -3.42
C PHE A 32 13.38 1.48 -4.45
N ILE A 33 13.62 2.02 -5.65
CA ILE A 33 14.36 1.32 -6.71
C ILE A 33 15.75 0.93 -6.23
N VAL A 34 16.50 1.87 -5.65
CA VAL A 34 17.87 1.63 -5.19
C VAL A 34 17.90 0.56 -4.10
N ILE A 35 17.10 0.70 -3.04
CA ILE A 35 17.10 -0.27 -1.93
C ILE A 35 16.59 -1.64 -2.38
N PHE A 36 15.58 -1.67 -3.25
CA PHE A 36 15.08 -2.90 -3.83
C PHE A 36 16.17 -3.62 -4.64
N THR A 37 16.87 -2.91 -5.55
CA THR A 37 17.95 -3.48 -6.35
C THR A 37 19.09 -3.98 -5.48
N LEU A 38 19.52 -3.19 -4.49
CA LEU A 38 20.58 -3.59 -3.55
C LEU A 38 20.18 -4.85 -2.77
N THR A 39 18.96 -4.89 -2.24
CA THR A 39 18.46 -6.06 -1.51
C THR A 39 18.33 -7.28 -2.43
N TRP A 40 17.89 -7.08 -3.68
CA TRP A 40 17.76 -8.13 -4.67
C TRP A 40 19.11 -8.78 -4.99
N ILE A 41 20.18 -8.00 -5.19
CA ILE A 41 21.50 -8.55 -5.49
C ILE A 41 22.16 -9.19 -4.26
N SER A 42 21.88 -8.70 -3.05
CA SER A 42 22.48 -9.21 -1.82
C SER A 42 21.92 -10.55 -1.35
N ILE A 43 20.68 -10.88 -1.70
CA ILE A 43 20.06 -12.16 -1.31
C ILE A 43 20.46 -13.25 -2.31
N PRO A 44 20.99 -14.41 -1.88
CA PRO A 44 21.34 -15.51 -2.77
C PRO A 44 20.17 -15.95 -3.67
N GLN A 45 20.47 -16.30 -4.93
CA GLN A 45 19.47 -16.74 -5.92
C GLN A 45 19.09 -18.23 -5.78
N THR A 46 19.74 -18.96 -4.88
CA THR A 46 19.47 -20.39 -4.69
C THR A 46 18.02 -20.56 -4.23
N PRO A 47 17.18 -21.29 -5.00
CA PRO A 47 15.79 -21.51 -4.63
C PRO A 47 15.74 -22.11 -3.23
N ASN A 48 14.93 -21.52 -2.35
CA ASN A 48 14.74 -22.11 -1.04
C ASN A 48 14.08 -23.47 -1.22
N PRO A 49 14.72 -24.59 -0.87
CA PRO A 49 14.16 -25.93 -1.08
C PRO A 49 12.84 -26.13 -0.34
N LEU A 50 12.57 -25.32 0.69
CA LEU A 50 11.29 -25.29 1.37
C LEU A 50 10.18 -24.81 0.43
N ALA A 51 10.41 -23.86 -0.49
CA ALA A 51 9.36 -23.23 -1.30
C ALA A 51 8.77 -24.10 -2.45
N ASN A 52 9.08 -25.39 -2.52
CA ASN A 52 8.62 -26.27 -3.58
C ASN A 52 7.13 -26.66 -3.47
N THR A 53 6.56 -26.67 -2.27
CA THR A 53 5.14 -26.98 -2.04
C THR A 53 4.34 -25.71 -1.75
N LEU A 54 3.02 -25.75 -1.97
CA LEU A 54 2.14 -24.62 -1.63
C LEU A 54 2.18 -24.30 -0.13
N THR A 55 2.04 -25.33 0.72
CA THR A 55 2.05 -25.19 2.18
C THR A 55 3.31 -24.49 2.68
N HIS A 56 4.48 -24.87 2.15
CA HIS A 56 5.73 -24.24 2.57
C HIS A 56 5.86 -22.79 2.05
N ARG A 57 5.31 -22.45 0.88
CA ARG A 57 5.28 -21.06 0.39
C ARG A 57 4.42 -20.17 1.29
N MET A 58 3.26 -20.67 1.74
CA MET A 58 2.41 -19.96 2.69
C MET A 58 3.09 -19.79 4.05
N PHE A 59 3.73 -20.85 4.56
CA PHE A 59 4.49 -20.77 5.81
C PHE A 59 5.65 -19.77 5.71
N PHE A 60 6.38 -19.79 4.60
CA PHE A 60 7.44 -18.83 4.32
C PHE A 60 6.90 -17.39 4.30
N ALA A 61 5.72 -17.17 3.72
CA ALA A 61 5.06 -15.86 3.77
C ALA A 61 4.66 -15.44 5.18
N ALA A 62 4.11 -16.35 5.98
CA ALA A 62 3.77 -16.07 7.37
C ALA A 62 4.99 -15.65 8.20
N LEU A 63 6.17 -16.27 8.00
CA LEU A 63 7.41 -15.86 8.67
C LEU A 63 7.84 -14.43 8.30
N HIS A 64 7.64 -14.02 7.05
CA HIS A 64 7.95 -12.67 6.59
C HIS A 64 6.95 -11.64 7.11
N ILE A 65 5.67 -11.99 7.18
CA ILE A 65 4.63 -11.17 7.80
C ILE A 65 4.92 -11.01 9.29
N PHE A 66 5.28 -12.09 9.98
CA PHE A 66 5.71 -12.04 11.38
C PHE A 66 6.91 -11.11 11.55
N SER A 67 7.93 -11.25 10.70
CA SER A 67 9.12 -10.38 10.72
C SER A 67 8.75 -8.89 10.54
N ALA A 68 7.83 -8.57 9.63
CA ALA A 68 7.33 -7.20 9.45
C ALA A 68 6.53 -6.70 10.67
N SER A 69 5.80 -7.59 11.35
CA SER A 69 5.00 -7.26 12.54
C SER A 69 5.86 -6.85 13.75
N LEU A 70 7.14 -7.27 13.81
CA LEU A 70 8.07 -6.83 14.86
C LEU A 70 8.24 -5.30 14.88
N LEU A 71 8.06 -4.64 13.74
CA LEU A 71 8.09 -3.18 13.69
C LEU A 71 6.84 -2.55 14.34
N LEU A 72 5.67 -3.18 14.24
CA LEU A 72 4.49 -2.75 14.97
C LEU A 72 4.71 -2.91 16.47
N PHE A 73 5.28 -4.05 16.90
CA PHE A 73 5.64 -4.28 18.29
C PHE A 73 6.56 -3.17 18.81
N LEU A 74 7.58 -2.78 18.03
CA LEU A 74 8.45 -1.66 18.37
C LEU A 74 7.68 -0.32 18.46
N GLY A 75 6.73 -0.07 17.56
CA GLY A 75 5.84 1.09 17.62
C GLY A 75 4.96 1.11 18.88
N PHE A 76 4.41 -0.04 19.28
CA PHE A 76 3.65 -0.18 20.53
C PHE A 76 4.52 0.12 21.75
N LEU A 77 5.75 -0.43 21.81
CA LEU A 77 6.69 -0.13 22.89
C LEU A 77 7.03 1.37 22.97
N ALA A 78 7.22 2.03 21.82
CA ALA A 78 7.53 3.46 21.78
C ALA A 78 6.36 4.33 22.27
N VAL A 79 5.13 4.03 21.83
CA VAL A 79 3.91 4.71 22.33
C VAL A 79 3.72 4.45 23.82
N GLY A 80 3.82 3.18 24.24
CA GLY A 80 3.64 2.77 25.63
C GLY A 80 4.65 3.44 26.55
N SER A 81 5.94 3.43 26.19
CA SER A 81 7.00 4.13 26.93
C SER A 81 6.70 5.62 27.05
N THR A 82 6.31 6.28 25.97
CA THR A 82 6.00 7.72 26.01
C THR A 82 4.81 8.02 26.92
N ARG A 83 3.75 7.22 26.84
CA ARG A 83 2.55 7.40 27.68
C ARG A 83 2.86 7.14 29.16
N TRP A 84 3.63 6.11 29.45
CA TRP A 84 4.07 5.82 30.80
C TRP A 84 4.83 6.99 31.42
N HIS A 85 5.81 7.55 30.70
CA HIS A 85 6.56 8.72 31.16
C HIS A 85 5.65 9.95 31.37
N LEU A 86 4.66 10.16 30.49
CA LEU A 86 3.69 11.25 30.64
C LEU A 86 2.81 11.07 31.88
N GLU A 87 2.28 9.87 32.11
CA GLU A 87 1.46 9.57 33.29
C GLU A 87 2.23 9.73 34.59
N THR A 88 3.53 9.36 34.61
CA THR A 88 4.38 9.59 35.79
C THR A 88 4.72 11.05 36.03
N ALA A 89 4.73 11.89 34.99
CA ALA A 89 5.06 13.30 35.09
C ALA A 89 3.83 14.19 35.42
N ASP A 90 2.69 13.91 34.79
CA ASP A 90 1.41 14.57 35.03
C ASP A 90 0.25 13.61 34.64
N PRO A 91 -0.46 13.02 35.62
CA PRO A 91 -1.58 12.11 35.36
C PRO A 91 -2.73 12.73 34.53
N THR A 92 -2.85 14.07 34.55
CA THR A 92 -3.87 14.80 33.79
C THR A 92 -3.43 15.14 32.37
N ALA A 93 -2.14 14.99 32.05
CA ALA A 93 -1.59 15.16 30.70
C ALA A 93 -1.81 13.94 29.81
N ASN A 94 -2.38 12.84 30.34
CA ASN A 94 -2.73 11.67 29.55
C ASN A 94 -3.82 12.04 28.53
N PRO A 95 -3.55 11.92 27.21
CA PRO A 95 -4.54 12.23 26.19
C PRO A 95 -5.75 11.28 26.21
N ALA A 96 -5.65 10.11 26.83
CA ALA A 96 -6.78 9.19 27.00
C ALA A 96 -7.80 9.67 28.05
N ILE A 97 -7.38 10.51 29.00
CA ILE A 97 -8.20 10.99 30.12
C ILE A 97 -8.67 12.43 29.87
N SER A 98 -7.85 13.25 29.20
CA SER A 98 -8.06 14.70 29.14
C SER A 98 -8.98 15.22 28.04
N GLY A 99 -9.56 14.35 27.19
CA GLY A 99 -10.69 14.60 26.27
C GLY A 99 -10.52 15.66 25.17
N GLU A 100 -9.89 16.79 25.48
CA GLU A 100 -9.81 18.01 24.67
C GLU A 100 -8.51 18.80 24.89
N LYS A 101 -7.68 18.52 25.90
CA LYS A 101 -6.36 19.17 26.08
C LYS A 101 -5.26 18.62 25.16
N ALA A 102 -5.62 18.18 23.96
CA ALA A 102 -4.71 17.66 22.95
C ALA A 102 -3.72 18.71 22.40
N SER A 103 -3.90 19.99 22.72
CA SER A 103 -2.96 21.06 22.36
C SER A 103 -1.59 20.93 23.06
N GLY A 104 -1.51 20.15 24.14
CA GLY A 104 -0.27 19.87 24.89
C GLY A 104 0.34 18.48 24.66
N MET A 105 -0.16 17.68 23.70
CA MET A 105 0.38 16.34 23.47
C MET A 105 1.87 16.41 23.12
N SER A 106 2.72 15.71 23.89
CA SER A 106 4.16 15.71 23.65
C SER A 106 4.46 15.30 22.20
N ILE A 107 5.45 15.98 21.61
CA ILE A 107 5.92 15.71 20.25
C ILE A 107 6.19 14.21 20.01
N HIS A 108 6.70 13.53 21.04
CA HIS A 108 6.94 12.09 21.07
C HIS A 108 5.65 11.29 20.87
N ASN A 109 4.60 11.55 21.68
CA ASN A 109 3.37 10.77 21.63
C ASN A 109 2.64 10.99 20.28
N ARG A 110 2.69 12.21 19.74
CA ARG A 110 2.15 12.51 18.42
C ARG A 110 2.89 11.76 17.31
N VAL A 111 4.22 11.77 17.31
CA VAL A 111 5.03 11.08 16.30
C VAL A 111 4.83 9.57 16.37
N HIS A 112 4.94 8.97 17.55
CA HIS A 112 4.80 7.52 17.73
C HIS A 112 3.38 7.05 17.45
N GLY A 113 2.35 7.78 17.90
CA GLY A 113 0.95 7.44 17.67
C GLY A 113 0.58 7.47 16.18
N GLN A 114 1.01 8.52 15.45
CA GLN A 114 0.75 8.63 14.01
C GLN A 114 1.54 7.59 13.20
N PHE A 115 2.79 7.32 13.60
CA PHE A 115 3.57 6.24 13.01
C PHE A 115 2.87 4.88 13.20
N LEU A 116 2.45 4.55 14.42
CA LEU A 116 1.84 3.27 14.74
C LEU A 116 0.51 3.08 14.00
N SER A 117 -0.39 4.07 14.03
CA SER A 117 -1.68 4.01 13.33
C SER A 117 -1.49 3.75 11.83
N ASN A 118 -0.64 4.54 11.15
CA ASN A 118 -0.42 4.38 9.72
C ASN A 118 0.30 3.06 9.38
N THR A 119 1.26 2.65 10.21
CA THR A 119 2.00 1.40 9.98
C THR A 119 1.10 0.19 10.17
N THR A 120 0.14 0.22 11.10
CA THR A 120 -0.86 -0.84 11.27
C THR A 120 -1.74 -1.00 10.03
N GLU A 121 -2.30 0.10 9.50
CA GLU A 121 -3.12 0.07 8.28
C GLU A 121 -2.33 -0.50 7.09
N GLN A 122 -1.09 -0.03 6.94
CA GLN A 122 -0.23 -0.45 5.84
C GLN A 122 0.31 -1.87 6.00
N PHE A 123 0.54 -2.31 7.23
CA PHE A 123 0.92 -3.68 7.54
C PHE A 123 -0.20 -4.65 7.17
N LEU A 124 -1.45 -4.32 7.51
CA LEU A 124 -2.59 -5.17 7.17
C LEU A 124 -2.67 -5.37 5.65
N MET A 125 -2.60 -4.29 4.87
CA MET A 125 -2.61 -4.38 3.40
C MET A 125 -1.41 -5.17 2.86
N PHE A 126 -0.20 -4.94 3.38
CA PHE A 126 0.99 -5.67 2.98
C PHE A 126 0.88 -7.16 3.31
N ALA A 127 0.44 -7.52 4.52
CA ALA A 127 0.31 -8.89 4.99
C ALA A 127 -0.70 -9.68 4.15
N THR A 128 -1.86 -9.09 3.86
CA THR A 128 -2.87 -9.70 2.98
C THR A 128 -2.32 -9.90 1.57
N ALA A 129 -1.68 -8.87 0.99
CA ALA A 129 -1.09 -8.95 -0.35
C ALA A 129 0.03 -10.00 -0.44
N ALA A 130 0.92 -10.03 0.55
CA ALA A 130 2.03 -10.98 0.64
C ALA A 130 1.54 -12.42 0.75
N LEU A 131 0.54 -12.68 1.60
CA LEU A 131 -0.04 -14.00 1.75
C LEU A 131 -0.75 -14.43 0.46
N ALA A 132 -1.56 -13.57 -0.15
CA ALA A 132 -2.26 -13.88 -1.39
C ALA A 132 -1.29 -14.16 -2.55
N ALA A 133 -0.21 -13.38 -2.67
CA ALA A 133 0.80 -13.60 -3.70
C ALA A 133 1.55 -14.92 -3.53
N SER A 134 1.71 -15.43 -2.29
CA SER A 134 2.43 -16.68 -2.03
C SER A 134 1.82 -17.91 -2.68
N PHE A 135 0.51 -17.88 -2.98
CA PHE A 135 -0.18 -18.94 -3.72
C PHE A 135 0.33 -19.06 -5.16
N PHE A 136 0.71 -17.94 -5.77
CA PHE A 136 0.99 -17.84 -7.20
C PHE A 136 2.49 -17.70 -7.51
N LEU A 137 3.31 -17.36 -6.52
CA LEU A 137 4.76 -17.30 -6.69
C LEU A 137 5.37 -18.70 -6.82
N SER A 138 6.26 -18.88 -7.80
CA SER A 138 7.10 -20.09 -7.90
C SER A 138 8.14 -20.14 -6.77
N ALA A 139 8.80 -21.29 -6.58
CA ALA A 139 9.87 -21.43 -5.59
C ALA A 139 10.98 -20.37 -5.77
N THR A 140 11.37 -20.08 -7.01
CA THR A 140 12.31 -18.99 -7.34
C THR A 140 11.70 -17.61 -7.08
N GLY A 141 10.41 -17.44 -7.40
CA GLY A 141 9.67 -16.20 -7.17
C GLY A 141 9.54 -15.80 -5.70
N MET A 142 9.62 -16.75 -4.76
CA MET A 142 9.54 -16.45 -3.31
C MET A 142 10.64 -15.51 -2.82
N LYS A 143 11.77 -15.40 -3.53
CA LYS A 143 12.80 -14.39 -3.25
C LYS A 143 12.23 -12.97 -3.25
N LEU A 144 11.26 -12.68 -4.12
CA LEU A 144 10.62 -11.38 -4.21
C LEU A 144 9.90 -11.01 -2.91
N LEU A 145 9.31 -11.98 -2.23
CA LEU A 145 8.66 -11.76 -0.94
C LEU A 145 9.67 -11.32 0.12
N THR A 146 10.83 -11.98 0.20
CA THR A 146 11.91 -11.57 1.11
C THR A 146 12.38 -10.15 0.82
N VAL A 147 12.66 -9.84 -0.45
CA VAL A 147 13.12 -8.51 -0.88
C VAL A 147 12.09 -7.45 -0.51
N THR A 148 10.82 -7.66 -0.88
CA THR A 148 9.74 -6.68 -0.59
C THR A 148 9.50 -6.50 0.89
N THR A 149 9.57 -7.55 1.72
CA THR A 149 9.47 -7.43 3.18
C THR A 149 10.60 -6.59 3.77
N VAL A 150 11.86 -6.85 3.38
CA VAL A 150 13.01 -6.09 3.89
C VAL A 150 12.89 -4.61 3.48
N VAL A 151 12.57 -4.35 2.21
CA VAL A 151 12.38 -2.99 1.69
C VAL A 151 11.19 -2.30 2.37
N TRP A 152 10.11 -3.03 2.64
CA TRP A 152 8.94 -2.50 3.35
C TRP A 152 9.31 -2.08 4.78
N ILE A 153 10.03 -2.93 5.53
CA ILE A 153 10.52 -2.62 6.89
C ILE A 153 11.43 -1.39 6.86
N ALA A 154 12.39 -1.35 5.94
CA ALA A 154 13.28 -0.21 5.77
C ALA A 154 12.48 1.08 5.48
N GLY A 155 11.55 1.02 4.53
CA GLY A 155 10.65 2.14 4.20
C GLY A 155 9.90 2.66 5.42
N ARG A 156 9.46 1.78 6.33
CA ARG A 156 8.79 2.20 7.57
C ARG A 156 9.73 2.83 8.60
N PHE A 157 11.00 2.42 8.69
CA PHE A 157 11.98 3.15 9.49
C PHE A 157 12.21 4.57 8.95
N PHE A 158 12.35 4.73 7.63
CA PHE A 158 12.45 6.06 7.01
C PHE A 158 11.18 6.89 7.21
N PHE A 159 10.01 6.25 7.17
CA PHE A 159 8.73 6.91 7.47
C PHE A 159 8.69 7.44 8.91
N TRP A 160 9.11 6.63 9.88
CA TRP A 160 9.17 7.00 11.29
C TRP A 160 10.19 8.13 11.54
N GLY A 161 11.40 8.01 10.98
CA GLY A 161 12.41 9.06 11.04
C GLY A 161 11.94 10.35 10.36
N GLY A 162 11.18 10.24 9.27
CA GLY A 162 10.55 11.36 8.58
C GLY A 162 9.54 12.12 9.45
N TYR A 163 8.76 11.42 10.28
CA TYR A 163 7.90 12.08 11.28
C TYR A 163 8.72 12.86 12.31
N TRP A 164 9.78 12.25 12.84
CA TRP A 164 10.68 12.90 13.77
C TRP A 164 11.30 14.16 13.19
N TYR A 165 11.85 14.06 11.98
CA TYR A 165 12.48 15.17 11.31
C TYR A 165 11.49 16.32 11.04
N THR A 166 10.30 15.99 10.55
CA THR A 166 9.20 16.96 10.33
C THR A 166 8.85 17.68 11.63
N ALA A 167 8.70 16.93 12.72
CA ALA A 167 8.29 17.46 14.01
C ALA A 167 9.38 18.33 14.66
N VAL A 168 10.64 17.91 14.61
CA VAL A 168 11.79 18.63 15.22
C VAL A 168 12.15 19.88 14.42
N LYS A 169 12.09 19.83 13.09
CA LYS A 169 12.48 20.96 12.23
C LYS A 169 11.33 21.91 11.92
N GLY A 170 10.11 21.62 12.38
CA GLY A 170 8.92 22.38 12.00
C GLY A 170 8.67 22.41 10.49
N LEU A 171 9.20 21.42 9.78
CA LEU A 171 9.11 21.34 8.32
C LEU A 171 7.77 20.73 7.92
N PRO A 172 7.28 21.03 6.70
CA PRO A 172 6.14 20.33 6.14
C PRO A 172 6.42 18.84 5.93
N THR A 173 5.35 18.05 5.84
CA THR A 173 5.27 16.58 5.95
C THR A 173 5.99 15.76 4.87
N TYR A 174 6.88 16.37 4.11
CA TYR A 174 7.48 15.79 2.92
C TYR A 174 8.54 14.71 3.18
N PRO A 175 9.39 14.79 4.23
CA PRO A 175 10.41 13.77 4.48
C PRO A 175 9.83 12.38 4.75
N ARG A 176 8.68 12.29 5.42
CA ARG A 176 7.98 11.00 5.61
C ARG A 176 7.40 10.44 4.31
N ALA A 177 7.20 11.24 3.25
CA ALA A 177 6.65 10.74 1.99
C ALA A 177 7.54 9.68 1.33
N VAL A 178 8.87 9.74 1.53
CA VAL A 178 9.84 8.75 1.02
C VAL A 178 9.53 7.36 1.57
N GLY A 179 9.42 7.25 2.90
CA GLY A 179 9.11 5.98 3.55
C GLY A 179 7.71 5.47 3.26
N LEU A 180 6.73 6.38 3.17
CA LEU A 180 5.36 6.04 2.80
C LEU A 180 5.28 5.45 1.38
N ALA A 181 5.89 6.11 0.40
CA ALA A 181 5.93 5.66 -0.99
C ALA A 181 6.62 4.30 -1.10
N THR A 182 7.78 4.14 -0.45
CA THR A 182 8.54 2.88 -0.45
C THR A 182 7.69 1.71 0.05
N GLY A 183 7.03 1.88 1.20
CA GLY A 183 6.16 0.84 1.75
C GLY A 183 4.93 0.56 0.87
N LEU A 184 4.34 1.60 0.27
CA LEU A 184 3.22 1.45 -0.64
C LEU A 184 3.60 0.68 -1.91
N PHE A 185 4.76 0.95 -2.51
CA PHE A 185 5.23 0.23 -3.69
C PHE A 185 5.46 -1.26 -3.41
N CYS A 186 6.03 -1.62 -2.25
CA CYS A 186 6.12 -3.02 -1.85
C CYS A 186 4.74 -3.69 -1.82
N THR A 187 3.74 -3.04 -1.21
CA THR A 187 2.36 -3.56 -1.16
C THR A 187 1.76 -3.69 -2.55
N ILE A 188 1.93 -2.68 -3.42
CA ILE A 188 1.42 -2.71 -4.81
C ILE A 188 2.06 -3.85 -5.61
N VAL A 189 3.37 -4.09 -5.47
CA VAL A 189 4.05 -5.20 -6.15
C VAL A 189 3.43 -6.53 -5.76
N MET A 190 3.27 -6.79 -4.46
CA MET A 190 2.68 -8.05 -3.97
C MET A 190 1.21 -8.18 -4.37
N ALA A 191 0.43 -7.10 -4.25
CA ALA A 191 -0.97 -7.09 -4.63
C ALA A 191 -1.16 -7.33 -6.13
N SER A 192 -0.28 -6.79 -6.97
CA SER A 192 -0.31 -6.97 -8.43
C SER A 192 -0.05 -8.43 -8.81
N ILE A 193 0.87 -9.11 -8.12
CA ILE A 193 1.15 -10.54 -8.35
C ILE A 193 -0.02 -11.39 -7.91
N ALA A 194 -0.59 -11.11 -6.74
CA ALA A 194 -1.80 -11.79 -6.28
C ALA A 194 -2.95 -11.61 -7.29
N ALA A 195 -3.19 -10.37 -7.75
CA ALA A 195 -4.24 -10.07 -8.72
C ALA A 195 -4.00 -10.78 -10.06
N ALA A 196 -2.77 -10.78 -10.57
CA ALA A 196 -2.41 -11.48 -11.81
C ALA A 196 -2.61 -12.99 -11.67
N GLY A 197 -2.15 -13.59 -10.56
CA GLY A 197 -2.31 -15.02 -10.30
C GLY A 197 -3.78 -15.44 -10.18
N ILE A 198 -4.59 -14.66 -9.45
CA ILE A 198 -6.03 -14.88 -9.37
C ILE A 198 -6.66 -14.82 -10.77
N SER A 199 -6.33 -13.79 -11.55
CA SER A 199 -6.87 -13.60 -12.90
C SER A 199 -6.57 -14.80 -13.80
N LEU A 200 -5.33 -15.30 -13.79
CA LEU A 200 -4.92 -16.45 -14.62
C LEU A 200 -5.58 -17.77 -14.23
N HIS A 201 -6.04 -17.92 -12.98
CA HIS A 201 -6.70 -19.13 -12.50
C HIS A 201 -8.23 -19.12 -12.65
N PHE A 202 -8.83 -18.02 -13.08
CA PHE A 202 -10.25 -18.01 -13.46
C PHE A 202 -10.42 -18.62 -14.87
N PRO A 203 -11.28 -19.65 -15.05
CA PRO A 203 -11.50 -20.35 -16.33
C PRO A 203 -11.82 -19.42 -17.52
N LEU A 204 -12.34 -18.23 -17.22
CA LEU A 204 -12.59 -17.16 -18.18
C LEU A 204 -11.35 -16.65 -18.91
N PHE A 205 -10.21 -16.56 -18.23
CA PHE A 205 -8.96 -16.09 -18.84
C PHE A 205 -8.35 -17.15 -19.77
N GLU A 206 -8.55 -18.43 -19.46
CA GLU A 206 -8.07 -19.53 -20.30
C GLU A 206 -8.79 -19.54 -21.66
N GLY A 207 -10.11 -19.32 -21.69
CA GLY A 207 -10.88 -19.16 -22.93
C GLY A 207 -10.56 -17.87 -23.71
N LEU A 208 -10.23 -16.79 -23.01
CA LEU A 208 -9.77 -15.52 -23.61
C LEU A 208 -8.37 -15.65 -24.24
N LEU A 209 -7.44 -16.31 -23.56
CA LEU A 209 -6.08 -16.54 -24.09
C LEU A 209 -6.10 -17.50 -25.29
N GLN A 210 -6.95 -18.53 -25.26
CA GLN A 210 -7.12 -19.46 -26.38
C GLN A 210 -7.71 -18.77 -27.63
N THR A 211 -8.64 -17.83 -27.47
CA THR A 211 -9.25 -17.09 -28.59
C THR A 211 -8.32 -16.03 -29.20
N THR A 212 -7.33 -15.51 -28.46
CA THR A 212 -6.33 -14.55 -28.98
C THR A 212 -5.22 -15.17 -29.85
N SER A 213 -5.18 -16.49 -30.01
CA SER A 213 -4.29 -17.14 -30.98
C SER A 213 -4.71 -16.92 -32.45
N ALA A 214 -5.92 -16.41 -32.68
CA ALA A 214 -6.41 -16.01 -33.99
C ALA A 214 -6.57 -14.48 -34.03
N THR A 215 -5.62 -13.80 -34.68
CA THR A 215 -5.63 -12.36 -35.00
C THR A 215 -5.50 -11.37 -33.83
N GLN A 216 -4.67 -10.35 -34.03
CA GLN A 216 -4.32 -9.26 -33.10
C GLN A 216 -5.55 -8.49 -32.59
N THR A 217 -6.25 -9.02 -31.59
CA THR A 217 -7.30 -8.26 -30.90
C THR A 217 -6.66 -7.59 -29.69
N THR A 218 -6.39 -6.29 -29.81
CA THR A 218 -5.93 -5.46 -28.69
C THR A 218 -6.89 -5.59 -27.50
N CYS A 219 -6.40 -5.52 -26.26
CA CYS A 219 -7.24 -5.62 -25.05
C CYS A 219 -8.44 -4.64 -25.04
N PHE A 220 -8.34 -3.54 -25.81
CA PHE A 220 -9.41 -2.57 -26.01
C PHE A 220 -10.57 -3.09 -26.90
N GLY A 221 -10.29 -3.97 -27.88
CA GLY A 221 -11.30 -4.56 -28.75
C GLY A 221 -12.22 -5.55 -28.02
N LEU A 222 -11.68 -6.30 -27.05
CA LEU A 222 -12.44 -7.21 -26.19
C LEU A 222 -13.38 -6.49 -25.21
N LEU A 223 -13.04 -5.25 -24.84
CA LEU A 223 -13.86 -4.37 -24.00
C LEU A 223 -15.02 -3.73 -24.77
N LEU A 224 -14.89 -3.56 -26.10
CA LEU A 224 -15.82 -2.83 -26.93
C LEU A 224 -16.72 -3.70 -27.82
N ALA A 225 -16.39 -4.97 -28.01
CA ALA A 225 -17.21 -5.92 -28.77
C ALA A 225 -17.22 -7.28 -28.06
N PRO A 226 -18.18 -7.54 -27.14
CA PRO A 226 -18.37 -8.87 -26.59
C PRO A 226 -18.83 -9.78 -27.72
N THR A 227 -17.91 -10.58 -28.27
CA THR A 227 -18.25 -11.63 -29.22
C THR A 227 -19.29 -12.56 -28.58
N THR A 228 -20.30 -12.90 -29.37
CA THR A 228 -21.65 -13.40 -29.02
C THR A 228 -21.69 -14.79 -28.37
N GLY A 229 -20.94 -15.01 -27.29
CA GLY A 229 -20.93 -16.26 -26.53
C GLY A 229 -20.44 -16.15 -25.09
N ILE A 230 -19.83 -15.02 -24.69
CA ILE A 230 -19.43 -14.78 -23.30
C ILE A 230 -20.62 -14.15 -22.58
N GLN A 231 -21.24 -14.86 -21.63
CA GLN A 231 -22.32 -14.31 -20.81
C GLN A 231 -21.86 -13.01 -20.12
N ALA A 232 -22.68 -11.96 -20.16
CA ALA A 232 -22.34 -10.64 -19.60
C ALA A 232 -21.92 -10.68 -18.11
N SER A 233 -22.38 -11.68 -17.35
CA SER A 233 -21.95 -11.97 -15.98
C SER A 233 -20.44 -12.17 -15.83
N ASN A 234 -19.77 -12.59 -16.90
CA ASN A 234 -18.36 -12.95 -16.91
C ASN A 234 -17.39 -11.79 -17.23
N LEU A 235 -17.89 -10.67 -17.79
CA LEU A 235 -17.11 -9.46 -18.06
C LEU A 235 -16.98 -8.56 -16.82
N ILE A 236 -17.93 -8.68 -15.88
CA ILE A 236 -18.03 -7.83 -14.70
C ILE A 236 -16.79 -7.95 -13.78
N PRO A 237 -16.26 -9.15 -13.46
CA PRO A 237 -15.09 -9.26 -12.58
C PRO A 237 -13.82 -8.66 -13.20
N LEU A 238 -13.67 -8.76 -14.52
CA LEU A 238 -12.48 -8.32 -15.27
C LEU A 238 -12.45 -6.79 -15.44
N CYS A 239 -13.62 -6.21 -15.76
CA CYS A 239 -13.82 -4.76 -15.74
C CYS A 239 -13.65 -4.19 -14.33
N PHE A 240 -14.15 -4.90 -13.30
CA PHE A 240 -14.03 -4.51 -11.91
C PHE A 240 -12.59 -4.54 -11.40
N PHE A 241 -11.82 -5.59 -11.69
CA PHE A 241 -10.42 -5.70 -11.28
C PHE A 241 -9.52 -4.71 -12.01
N SER A 242 -9.73 -4.53 -13.31
CA SER A 242 -9.01 -3.52 -14.10
C SER A 242 -9.35 -2.11 -13.59
N PHE A 243 -10.61 -1.85 -13.27
CA PHE A 243 -11.05 -0.60 -12.64
C PHE A 243 -10.45 -0.41 -11.24
N LEU A 244 -10.37 -1.46 -10.42
CA LEU A 244 -9.76 -1.39 -9.08
C LEU A 244 -8.27 -1.04 -9.18
N ILE A 245 -7.53 -1.70 -10.08
CA ILE A 245 -6.10 -1.41 -10.33
C ILE A 245 -5.95 0.02 -10.86
N MET A 246 -6.80 0.45 -11.80
CA MET A 246 -6.81 1.84 -12.31
C MET A 246 -7.19 2.86 -11.23
N CYS A 247 -8.09 2.53 -10.31
CA CYS A 247 -8.43 3.38 -9.17
C CYS A 247 -7.28 3.46 -8.16
N MET A 248 -6.60 2.35 -7.86
CA MET A 248 -5.43 2.33 -6.98
C MET A 248 -4.26 3.11 -7.59
N TRP A 249 -4.02 2.95 -8.90
CA TRP A 249 -3.07 3.77 -9.66
C TRP A 249 -3.51 5.25 -9.69
N GLY A 250 -4.78 5.52 -9.97
CA GLY A 250 -5.33 6.88 -10.02
C GLY A 250 -5.19 7.62 -8.69
N ILE A 251 -5.41 6.95 -7.57
CA ILE A 251 -5.20 7.51 -6.22
C ILE A 251 -3.73 7.78 -5.94
N ALA A 252 -2.82 6.91 -6.40
CA ALA A 252 -1.38 7.08 -6.23
C ALA A 252 -0.82 8.28 -7.03
N PHE A 253 -1.39 8.58 -8.20
CA PHE A 253 -0.91 9.64 -9.09
C PHE A 253 -1.71 10.95 -9.00
N PHE A 254 -2.98 10.91 -8.59
CA PHE A 254 -3.89 12.07 -8.55
C PHE A 254 -4.59 12.23 -7.19
N PRO A 255 -3.86 12.56 -6.10
CA PRO A 255 -4.38 12.60 -4.73
C PRO A 255 -5.47 13.68 -4.50
N LYS A 256 -5.72 14.57 -5.48
CA LYS A 256 -6.81 15.56 -5.44
C LYS A 256 -8.15 15.03 -5.94
N VAL A 257 -8.14 13.92 -6.64
CA VAL A 257 -9.35 13.21 -7.08
C VAL A 257 -9.43 11.96 -6.22
N SER A 258 -9.62 12.12 -4.90
CA SER A 258 -10.02 10.98 -4.09
C SER A 258 -11.42 10.58 -4.56
N PRO A 259 -11.63 9.42 -5.21
CA PRO A 259 -12.99 8.93 -5.35
C PRO A 259 -13.53 8.78 -3.92
N PRO A 260 -14.81 9.09 -3.66
CA PRO A 260 -15.34 8.94 -2.31
C PRO A 260 -15.03 7.53 -1.84
N ALA A 261 -14.31 7.38 -0.72
CA ALA A 261 -13.91 6.08 -0.19
C ALA A 261 -15.10 5.11 -0.12
N LEU A 262 -16.29 5.68 0.13
CA LEU A 262 -17.58 5.00 0.06
C LEU A 262 -17.86 4.33 -1.30
N ALA A 263 -17.60 4.97 -2.44
CA ALA A 263 -17.81 4.36 -3.75
C ALA A 263 -16.83 3.22 -4.00
N ILE A 264 -15.56 3.39 -3.65
CA ILE A 264 -14.57 2.30 -3.76
C ILE A 264 -14.96 1.14 -2.85
N THR A 265 -15.34 1.40 -1.61
CA THR A 265 -15.80 0.39 -0.65
C THR A 265 -17.09 -0.28 -1.09
N ILE A 266 -18.10 0.46 -1.55
CA ILE A 266 -19.34 -0.12 -2.08
C ILE A 266 -19.03 -0.99 -3.29
N ILE A 267 -18.22 -0.50 -4.24
CA ILE A 267 -17.83 -1.26 -5.43
C ILE A 267 -17.07 -2.51 -4.99
N THR A 268 -15.96 -2.40 -4.24
CA THR A 268 -15.21 -3.57 -3.73
C THR A 268 -16.11 -4.57 -3.02
N THR A 269 -16.94 -4.13 -2.08
CA THR A 269 -17.78 -5.01 -1.26
C THR A 269 -18.91 -5.65 -2.08
N THR A 270 -19.53 -4.92 -3.01
CA THR A 270 -20.59 -5.47 -3.89
C THR A 270 -20.03 -6.40 -4.96
N GLY A 271 -18.83 -6.12 -5.51
CA GLY A 271 -18.17 -7.02 -6.44
C GLY A 271 -17.71 -8.33 -5.77
N TRP A 272 -17.16 -8.24 -4.55
CA TRP A 272 -16.85 -9.44 -3.75
C TRP A 272 -18.12 -10.19 -3.34
N GLY A 273 -19.18 -9.49 -2.90
CA GLY A 273 -20.47 -10.09 -2.58
C GLY A 273 -21.12 -10.80 -3.76
N TYR A 274 -21.07 -10.20 -4.95
CA TYR A 274 -21.58 -10.82 -6.18
C TYR A 274 -20.74 -12.04 -6.59
N LEU A 275 -19.41 -11.98 -6.51
CA LEU A 275 -18.53 -13.12 -6.79
C LEU A 275 -18.79 -14.31 -5.85
N LEU A 276 -19.05 -14.02 -4.57
CA LEU A 276 -19.40 -15.05 -3.57
C LEU A 276 -20.81 -15.62 -3.79
N LEU A 277 -21.79 -14.78 -4.15
CA LEU A 277 -23.20 -15.18 -4.28
C LEU A 277 -23.55 -15.77 -5.65
N SER A 278 -22.80 -15.45 -6.71
CA SER A 278 -23.06 -15.94 -8.07
C SER A 278 -22.57 -17.37 -8.33
N GLY A 279 -21.92 -18.02 -7.35
CA GLY A 279 -21.36 -19.36 -7.50
C GLY A 279 -20.17 -19.44 -8.47
N THR A 280 -19.64 -18.29 -8.91
CA THR A 280 -18.48 -18.22 -9.81
C THR A 280 -17.16 -18.54 -9.10
N ILE A 281 -17.12 -18.47 -7.77
CA ILE A 281 -16.06 -19.08 -6.95
C ILE A 281 -16.54 -20.47 -6.56
N PRO A 282 -16.04 -21.57 -7.18
CA PRO A 282 -16.37 -22.91 -6.73
C PRO A 282 -15.74 -23.12 -5.34
N LEU A 283 -16.54 -22.95 -4.30
CA LEU A 283 -16.21 -23.37 -2.95
C LEU A 283 -16.22 -24.90 -2.94
N ARG A 284 -15.09 -25.51 -3.33
CA ARG A 284 -14.85 -26.94 -3.09
C ARG A 284 -14.57 -27.09 -1.60
N PHE A 285 -15.57 -27.53 -0.86
CA PHE A 285 -15.41 -28.05 0.50
C PHE A 285 -14.71 -29.41 0.46
#